data_AF-A0A0M9E203-F1
#
_entry.id   AF-A0A0M9E203-F1
#
_cell.length_a   1.000
_cell.length_b   1.000
_cell.length_c   1.000
_cell.angle_alpha   90.00
_cell.angle_beta   90.00
_cell.angle_gamma   90.00
#
_symmetry.space_group_name_H-M   'P 1'
#
loop_
_entity.id
_entity.type
_entity.pdbx_description
1 polymer ?
#
loop_
_entity_poly.entity_id
_entity_poly.type
_entity_poly.pdbx_seq_one_letter_code
_entity_poly.pdbx_strand_id
1 'polypeptide(L)'
;MFHYFCGLYYKYRKIVFPMAMFTDPVKWIKPVSDTFNLSLFDFPICTYSYNLIKLKKYNAQEFEKQIETNPLAAAYLPLTDYPKYDRPLIKAKAINGINSHFKSGPKQATLFTLIDQSLNLDKNEQLIFEEIINTHNEYKEVKMLQSIEEVGYEKGIEQGLEQGLEQGEDKVLKGLLKAGLLTKDFG
;
A
#
# COMPACT_ATOMS: atom_id res chain seq x y z
N MET A 1 -2.17 -15.05 -17.90
CA MET A 1 -3.26 -15.74 -17.19
C MET A 1 -3.49 -17.17 -17.67
N PHE A 2 -3.84 -17.38 -18.95
CA PHE A 2 -4.08 -18.73 -19.51
C PHE A 2 -2.96 -19.75 -19.19
N HIS A 3 -1.70 -19.41 -19.48
CA HIS A 3 -0.55 -20.28 -19.16
C HIS A 3 -0.46 -20.65 -17.67
N TYR A 4 -0.71 -19.70 -16.76
CA TYR A 4 -0.70 -19.95 -15.32
C TYR A 4 -1.83 -20.89 -14.91
N PHE A 5 -3.05 -20.67 -15.44
CA PHE A 5 -4.17 -21.57 -15.19
C PHE A 5 -3.84 -23.00 -15.63
N CYS A 6 -3.35 -23.19 -16.86
CA CYS A 6 -2.95 -24.51 -17.36
C CYS A 6 -1.89 -25.16 -16.47
N GLY A 7 -0.86 -24.41 -16.07
CA GLY A 7 0.21 -24.91 -15.20
C GLY A 7 -0.29 -25.31 -13.80
N LEU A 8 -1.12 -24.46 -13.17
CA LEU A 8 -1.71 -24.73 -11.86
C LEU A 8 -2.66 -25.93 -11.90
N TYR A 9 -3.53 -25.98 -12.91
CA TYR A 9 -4.45 -27.09 -13.09
C TYR A 9 -3.70 -28.40 -13.36
N TYR A 10 -2.69 -28.38 -14.23
CA TYR A 10 -1.87 -29.55 -14.53
C TYR A 10 -1.18 -30.10 -13.28
N LYS A 11 -0.54 -29.21 -12.50
CA LYS A 11 0.23 -29.58 -11.31
C LYS A 11 -0.63 -30.07 -10.15
N TYR A 12 -1.74 -29.40 -9.86
CA TYR A 12 -2.50 -29.62 -8.63
C TYR A 12 -3.84 -30.34 -8.85
N ARG A 13 -4.34 -30.40 -10.09
CA ARG A 13 -5.65 -31.00 -10.44
C ARG A 13 -6.80 -30.45 -9.60
N LYS A 14 -6.74 -29.16 -9.27
CA LYS A 14 -7.79 -28.43 -8.55
C LYS A 14 -8.45 -27.42 -9.47
N ILE A 15 -9.73 -27.15 -9.23
CA ILE A 15 -10.45 -26.05 -9.90
C ILE A 15 -9.76 -24.74 -9.50
N VAL A 16 -9.33 -23.97 -10.49
CA VAL A 16 -8.72 -22.65 -10.31
C VAL A 16 -9.70 -21.62 -10.86
N PHE A 17 -10.08 -20.63 -10.06
CA PHE A 17 -10.90 -19.51 -10.50
C PHE A 17 -10.00 -18.34 -10.92
N PRO A 18 -9.82 -18.09 -12.23
CA PRO A 18 -8.90 -17.06 -12.69
C PRO A 18 -9.50 -15.67 -12.57
N MET A 19 -8.78 -14.78 -11.90
CA MET A 19 -9.18 -13.39 -11.73
C MET A 19 -8.00 -12.46 -12.01
N ALA A 20 -8.27 -11.35 -12.71
CA ALA A 20 -7.32 -10.27 -12.93
C ALA A 20 -7.90 -8.99 -12.31
N MET A 21 -7.20 -8.43 -11.31
CA MET A 21 -7.61 -7.20 -10.63
C MET A 21 -6.67 -6.06 -11.01
N PHE A 22 -7.23 -4.96 -11.49
CA PHE A 22 -6.51 -3.77 -11.90
C PHE A 22 -6.70 -2.65 -10.87
N THR A 23 -5.57 -2.21 -10.34
CA THR A 23 -5.46 -1.21 -9.25
C THR A 23 -4.94 0.15 -9.74
N ASP A 24 -4.71 0.32 -11.04
CA ASP A 24 -4.26 1.60 -11.57
C ASP A 24 -5.35 2.69 -11.41
N PRO A 25 -4.96 3.98 -11.28
CA PRO A 25 -5.91 5.05 -10.97
C PRO A 25 -6.78 5.48 -12.16
N VAL A 26 -6.54 4.93 -13.36
CA VAL A 26 -7.18 5.39 -14.60
C VAL A 26 -8.52 4.70 -14.81
N LYS A 27 -9.55 5.45 -15.19
CA LYS A 27 -10.80 4.87 -15.68
C LYS A 27 -10.61 4.34 -17.09
N TRP A 28 -11.01 3.10 -17.33
CA TRP A 28 -10.92 2.53 -18.66
C TRP A 28 -11.95 3.15 -19.58
N ILE A 29 -11.47 3.67 -20.71
CA ILE A 29 -12.30 4.20 -21.78
C ILE A 29 -12.84 3.06 -22.64
N LYS A 30 -12.06 1.98 -22.82
CA LYS A 30 -12.45 0.78 -23.55
C LYS A 30 -12.43 -0.43 -22.62
N PRO A 31 -13.46 -1.30 -22.67
CA PRO A 31 -13.44 -2.53 -21.89
C PRO A 31 -12.32 -3.44 -22.40
N VAL A 32 -11.53 -3.99 -21.47
CA VAL A 32 -10.58 -5.06 -21.76
C VAL A 32 -11.36 -6.36 -21.83
N SER A 33 -11.06 -7.20 -22.82
CA SER A 33 -11.72 -8.49 -22.96
C SER A 33 -11.39 -9.40 -21.77
N ASP A 34 -12.40 -10.01 -21.20
CA ASP A 34 -12.35 -11.02 -20.13
C ASP A 34 -12.19 -12.45 -20.68
N THR A 35 -11.88 -12.57 -21.98
CA THR A 35 -11.63 -13.85 -22.64
C THR A 35 -10.31 -13.83 -23.41
N PHE A 36 -9.67 -15.00 -23.45
CA PHE A 36 -8.57 -15.30 -24.35
C PHE A 36 -9.04 -16.38 -25.31
N ASN A 37 -8.96 -16.11 -26.61
CA ASN A 37 -9.39 -17.02 -27.66
C ASN A 37 -8.18 -17.52 -28.44
N LEU A 38 -8.10 -18.83 -28.61
CA LEU A 38 -7.13 -19.51 -29.46
C LEU A 38 -7.90 -20.25 -30.55
N SER A 39 -7.61 -19.93 -31.81
CA SER A 39 -8.23 -20.57 -32.97
C SER A 39 -7.18 -20.96 -34.00
N LEU A 40 -7.50 -21.96 -34.82
CA LEU A 40 -6.76 -22.35 -36.01
C LEU A 40 -7.73 -22.30 -37.19
N PHE A 41 -7.53 -21.36 -38.11
CA PHE A 41 -8.54 -20.98 -39.11
C PHE A 41 -9.90 -20.70 -38.43
N ASP A 42 -10.97 -21.31 -38.90
CA ASP A 42 -12.33 -21.16 -38.38
C ASP A 42 -12.64 -22.10 -37.20
N PHE A 43 -11.66 -22.90 -36.73
CA PHE A 43 -11.85 -23.82 -35.62
C PHE A 43 -11.41 -23.20 -34.28
N PRO A 44 -12.33 -22.97 -33.32
CA PRO A 44 -12.00 -22.41 -32.01
C PRO A 44 -11.41 -23.50 -31.10
N ILE A 45 -10.09 -23.51 -30.94
CA ILE A 45 -9.36 -24.50 -30.12
C ILE A 45 -9.70 -24.33 -28.63
N CYS A 46 -9.69 -23.08 -28.15
CA CYS A 46 -9.91 -22.79 -26.74
C CYS A 46 -10.46 -21.39 -26.56
N THR A 47 -11.51 -21.28 -25.76
CA THR A 47 -11.97 -20.02 -25.17
C THR A 47 -11.74 -20.10 -23.68
N TYR A 48 -10.81 -19.30 -23.18
CA TYR A 48 -10.47 -19.19 -21.78
C TYR A 48 -11.07 -17.92 -21.19
N SER A 49 -12.00 -18.07 -20.26
CA SER A 49 -12.64 -16.96 -19.55
C SER A 49 -11.95 -16.70 -18.21
N TYR A 50 -11.88 -15.43 -17.82
CA TYR A 50 -11.39 -15.03 -16.51
C TYR A 50 -12.17 -13.84 -15.98
N ASN A 51 -12.31 -13.73 -14.66
CA ASN A 51 -13.00 -12.61 -14.07
C ASN A 51 -12.09 -11.38 -14.07
N LEU A 52 -12.55 -10.29 -14.67
CA LEU A 52 -11.81 -9.06 -14.73
C LEU A 52 -12.42 -8.04 -13.77
N ILE A 53 -11.60 -7.51 -12.86
CA ILE A 53 -12.02 -6.51 -11.88
C ILE A 53 -11.22 -5.23 -12.11
N LYS A 54 -11.92 -4.12 -12.29
CA LYS A 54 -11.33 -2.78 -12.33
C LYS A 54 -11.89 -1.97 -11.17
N LEU A 55 -11.08 -1.77 -10.12
CA LEU A 55 -11.55 -1.14 -8.87
C LEU A 55 -12.05 0.30 -9.10
N LYS A 56 -11.40 1.06 -10.00
CA LYS A 56 -11.82 2.41 -10.38
C LYS A 56 -13.18 2.51 -11.11
N LYS A 57 -13.87 1.39 -11.37
CA LYS A 57 -15.26 1.38 -11.86
C LYS A 57 -16.29 1.36 -10.74
N TYR A 58 -15.89 0.95 -9.53
CA TYR A 58 -16.79 0.85 -8.39
C TYR A 58 -16.78 2.14 -7.60
N ASN A 59 -17.94 2.54 -7.11
CA ASN A 59 -18.09 3.76 -6.34
C ASN A 59 -17.60 3.57 -4.90
N ALA A 60 -16.87 4.55 -4.36
CA ALA A 60 -16.29 4.46 -3.01
C ALA A 60 -17.35 4.19 -1.92
N GLN A 61 -18.53 4.80 -2.04
CA GLN A 61 -19.60 4.65 -1.05
C GLN A 61 -20.14 3.20 -0.98
N GLU A 62 -20.03 2.41 -2.05
CA GLU A 62 -20.36 0.98 -2.02
C GLU A 62 -19.37 0.20 -1.15
N PHE A 63 -18.09 0.54 -1.22
CA PHE A 63 -17.04 -0.07 -0.41
C PHE A 63 -17.15 0.36 1.04
N GLU A 64 -17.44 1.63 1.32
CA GLU A 64 -17.66 2.14 2.68
C GLU A 64 -18.75 1.34 3.40
N LYS A 65 -19.88 1.09 2.75
CA LYS A 65 -20.98 0.29 3.31
C LYS A 65 -20.58 -1.15 3.63
N GLN A 66 -19.60 -1.70 2.91
CA GLN A 66 -19.15 -3.07 3.10
C GLN A 66 -18.13 -3.22 4.22
N ILE A 67 -17.47 -2.15 4.68
CA ILE A 67 -16.41 -2.20 5.69
C ILE A 67 -16.85 -2.99 6.93
N GLU A 68 -18.07 -2.74 7.42
CA GLU A 68 -18.65 -3.42 8.58
C GLU A 68 -18.72 -4.95 8.46
N THR A 69 -18.99 -5.43 7.24
CA THR A 69 -19.16 -6.88 6.97
C THR A 69 -17.90 -7.52 6.38
N ASN A 70 -17.08 -6.72 5.71
CA ASN A 70 -15.84 -7.11 5.07
C ASN A 70 -14.80 -5.99 5.28
N PRO A 71 -14.04 -6.05 6.38
CA PRO A 71 -13.06 -5.02 6.72
C PRO A 71 -11.96 -4.82 5.66
N LEU A 72 -11.73 -5.79 4.77
CA LEU A 72 -10.81 -5.62 3.65
C LEU A 72 -11.28 -4.56 2.64
N ALA A 73 -12.57 -4.24 2.60
CA ALA A 73 -13.10 -3.17 1.78
C ALA A 73 -12.47 -1.82 2.11
N ALA A 74 -12.10 -1.58 3.38
CA ALA A 74 -11.40 -0.36 3.79
C ALA A 74 -10.03 -0.22 3.12
N ALA A 75 -9.30 -1.34 2.95
CA ALA A 75 -7.99 -1.34 2.30
C ALA A 75 -8.07 -1.09 0.79
N TYR A 76 -9.18 -1.48 0.16
CA TYR A 76 -9.43 -1.24 -1.28
C TYR A 76 -10.10 0.11 -1.56
N LEU A 77 -10.66 0.78 -0.55
CA LEU A 77 -11.37 2.04 -0.69
C LEU A 77 -10.57 3.09 -1.49
N PRO A 78 -9.26 3.29 -1.28
CA PRO A 78 -8.48 4.27 -2.05
C PRO A 78 -8.35 3.95 -3.55
N LEU A 79 -8.60 2.71 -3.96
CA LEU A 79 -8.51 2.24 -5.34
C LEU A 79 -9.84 2.36 -6.12
N THR A 80 -10.93 2.73 -5.42
CA THR A 80 -12.28 2.90 -5.98
C THR A 80 -12.45 4.27 -6.66
N ASP A 81 -13.63 4.51 -7.22
CA ASP A 81 -14.01 5.79 -7.82
C ASP A 81 -14.59 6.77 -6.80
N TYR A 82 -13.96 7.94 -6.73
CA TYR A 82 -14.35 9.07 -5.89
C TYR A 82 -13.75 10.37 -6.46
N PRO A 83 -14.34 11.53 -6.14
CA PRO A 83 -13.81 12.83 -6.55
C PRO A 83 -12.39 13.07 -6.02
N LYS A 84 -11.52 13.72 -6.81
CA LYS A 84 -10.14 13.97 -6.39
C LYS A 84 -10.03 14.78 -5.10
N TYR A 85 -10.93 15.74 -4.87
CA TYR A 85 -10.90 16.53 -3.64
C TYR A 85 -11.22 15.71 -2.37
N ASP A 86 -11.84 14.53 -2.51
CA ASP A 86 -12.15 13.64 -1.38
C ASP A 86 -10.96 12.74 -0.99
N ARG A 87 -9.81 12.84 -1.68
CA ARG A 87 -8.63 12.01 -1.41
C ARG A 87 -8.21 12.01 0.08
N PRO A 88 -8.08 13.16 0.77
CA PRO A 88 -7.80 13.18 2.21
C PRO A 88 -8.85 12.43 3.04
N LEU A 89 -10.14 12.66 2.75
CA LEU A 89 -11.24 12.01 3.46
C LEU A 89 -11.25 10.49 3.23
N ILE A 90 -11.01 10.04 2.01
CA ILE A 90 -10.93 8.62 1.66
C ILE A 90 -9.78 7.95 2.42
N LYS A 91 -8.63 8.62 2.54
CA LYS A 91 -7.51 8.10 3.35
C LYS A 91 -7.92 7.95 4.82
N ALA A 92 -8.58 8.96 5.40
CA ALA A 92 -9.05 8.92 6.79
C ALA A 92 -10.04 7.78 7.03
N LYS A 93 -11.04 7.63 6.16
CA LYS A 93 -12.02 6.54 6.22
C LYS A 93 -11.38 5.17 6.07
N ALA A 94 -10.42 5.02 5.15
CA ALA A 94 -9.72 3.76 4.93
C ALA A 94 -8.92 3.33 6.18
N ILE A 95 -8.13 4.24 6.75
CA ILE A 95 -7.35 3.94 7.97
C ILE A 95 -8.29 3.65 9.15
N ASN A 96 -9.35 4.45 9.31
CA ASN A 96 -10.33 4.25 10.37
C ASN A 96 -11.03 2.89 10.27
N GLY A 97 -11.48 2.51 9.07
CA GLY A 97 -12.10 1.20 8.84
C GLY A 97 -11.18 0.03 9.16
N ILE A 98 -9.87 0.17 8.90
CA ILE A 98 -8.89 -0.85 9.33
C ILE A 98 -8.74 -0.87 10.85
N ASN A 99 -8.64 0.28 11.51
CA ASN A 99 -8.54 0.36 12.97
C ASN A 99 -9.73 -0.23 13.70
N SER A 100 -10.95 0.05 13.22
CA SER A 100 -12.17 -0.41 13.88
C SER A 100 -12.34 -1.93 13.86
N HIS A 101 -11.65 -2.65 12.97
CA HIS A 101 -11.86 -4.08 12.76
C HIS A 101 -10.62 -4.96 12.91
N PHE A 102 -9.41 -4.42 12.86
CA PHE A 102 -8.18 -5.18 13.00
C PHE A 102 -7.42 -4.81 14.28
N LYS A 103 -7.00 -5.83 15.03
CA LYS A 103 -6.06 -5.65 16.14
C LYS A 103 -4.68 -5.25 15.62
N SER A 104 -3.96 -4.47 16.41
CA SER A 104 -2.57 -4.11 16.14
C SER A 104 -1.71 -5.34 15.90
N GLY A 105 -1.00 -5.34 14.77
CA GLY A 105 -0.14 -6.45 14.37
C GLY A 105 0.19 -6.48 12.87
N PRO A 106 0.85 -7.54 12.40
CA PRO A 106 1.38 -7.60 11.02
C PRO A 106 0.32 -7.46 9.93
N LYS A 107 -0.89 -7.99 10.17
CA LYS A 107 -2.00 -7.88 9.21
C LYS A 107 -2.45 -6.43 9.05
N GLN A 108 -2.64 -5.72 10.15
CA GLN A 108 -3.03 -4.31 10.14
C GLN A 108 -1.98 -3.46 9.43
N ALA A 109 -0.70 -3.65 9.78
CA ALA A 109 0.42 -2.94 9.16
C ALA A 109 0.50 -3.18 7.64
N THR A 110 0.24 -4.42 7.19
CA THR A 110 0.18 -4.75 5.75
C THR A 110 -0.93 -3.97 5.04
N LEU A 111 -2.10 -3.81 5.67
CA LEU A 111 -3.23 -3.08 5.09
C LEU A 111 -2.99 -1.56 5.07
N PHE A 112 -2.33 -1.01 6.09
CA PHE A 112 -1.88 0.40 6.05
C PHE A 112 -0.88 0.65 4.94
N THR A 113 0.11 -0.25 4.78
CA THR A 113 1.07 -0.16 3.68
C THR A 113 0.36 -0.13 2.32
N LEU A 114 -0.70 -0.94 2.15
CA LEU A 114 -1.51 -0.93 0.92
C LEU A 114 -2.22 0.41 0.71
N ILE A 115 -2.77 1.01 1.77
CA ILE A 115 -3.42 2.34 1.71
C ILE A 115 -2.40 3.40 1.30
N ASP A 116 -1.22 3.44 1.92
CA ASP A 116 -0.18 4.43 1.62
C ASP A 116 0.37 4.29 0.20
N GLN A 117 0.58 3.06 -0.27
CA GLN A 117 1.03 2.80 -1.64
C GLN A 117 -0.02 3.15 -2.69
N SER A 118 -1.30 3.01 -2.36
CA SER A 118 -2.39 3.30 -3.30
C SER A 118 -2.79 4.78 -3.31
N LEU A 119 -2.62 5.48 -2.19
CA LEU A 119 -3.03 6.87 -1.99
C LEU A 119 -1.99 7.66 -1.22
N ASN A 120 -1.01 8.16 -1.98
CA ASN A 120 -0.07 9.16 -1.51
C ASN A 120 -0.68 10.56 -1.66
N LEU A 121 -0.72 11.32 -0.57
CA LEU A 121 -1.26 12.67 -0.53
C LEU A 121 -0.14 13.68 -0.82
N ASP A 122 -0.45 14.73 -1.58
CA ASP A 122 0.47 15.87 -1.69
C ASP A 122 0.45 16.74 -0.43
N LYS A 123 1.31 17.77 -0.38
CA LYS A 123 1.44 18.64 0.81
C LYS A 123 0.13 19.34 1.19
N ASN A 124 -0.68 19.77 0.23
CA ASN A 124 -1.93 20.45 0.50
C ASN A 124 -3.00 19.44 0.94
N GLU A 125 -3.06 18.29 0.27
CA GLU A 125 -3.93 17.18 0.65
C GLU A 125 -3.63 16.68 2.07
N GLN A 126 -2.35 16.67 2.45
CA GLN A 126 -1.89 16.28 3.78
C GLN A 126 -2.36 17.25 4.87
N LEU A 127 -2.31 18.56 4.64
CA LEU A 127 -2.86 19.57 5.57
C LEU A 127 -4.36 19.37 5.79
N ILE A 128 -5.10 19.10 4.72
CA ILE A 128 -6.55 18.82 4.80
C ILE A 128 -6.80 17.51 5.56
N PHE A 129 -5.97 16.48 5.33
CA PHE A 129 -6.06 15.22 6.05
C PHE A 129 -5.86 15.41 7.56
N GLU A 130 -4.84 16.16 7.96
CA GLU A 130 -4.57 16.53 9.35
C GLU A 130 -5.75 17.32 9.96
N GLU A 131 -6.32 18.26 9.22
CA GLU A 131 -7.51 19.00 9.66
C GLU A 131 -8.70 18.07 9.91
N ILE A 132 -8.97 17.12 8.99
CA ILE A 132 -10.06 16.15 9.10
C ILE A 132 -9.92 15.32 10.37
N ILE A 133 -8.75 14.71 10.61
CA ILE A 133 -8.54 13.81 11.74
C ILE A 133 -8.45 14.55 13.09
N ASN A 134 -8.11 15.85 13.06
CA ASN A 134 -8.10 16.69 14.25
C ASN A 134 -9.49 17.18 14.65
N THR A 135 -10.37 17.41 13.68
CA THR A 135 -11.69 18.01 13.90
C THR A 135 -12.74 16.98 14.30
N HIS A 136 -12.67 15.75 13.78
CA HIS A 136 -13.71 14.75 13.99
C HIS A 136 -13.27 13.66 14.98
N ASN A 137 -14.06 13.47 16.04
CA ASN A 137 -13.78 12.49 17.09
C ASN A 137 -13.70 11.04 16.58
N GLU A 138 -14.38 10.72 15.47
CA GLU A 138 -14.35 9.39 14.85
C GLU A 138 -12.95 9.00 14.36
N TYR A 139 -12.07 9.96 14.09
CA TYR A 139 -10.69 9.71 13.64
C TYR A 139 -9.65 9.83 14.76
N LYS A 140 -10.06 9.79 16.02
CA LYS A 140 -9.14 9.93 17.16
C LYS A 140 -8.01 8.89 17.13
N GLU A 141 -8.31 7.65 16.76
CA GLU A 141 -7.30 6.60 16.64
C GLU A 141 -6.35 6.82 15.45
N VAL A 142 -6.89 7.30 14.33
CA VAL A 142 -6.10 7.68 13.14
C VAL A 142 -5.11 8.78 13.50
N LYS A 143 -5.56 9.81 14.21
CA LYS A 143 -4.71 10.88 14.73
C LYS A 143 -3.59 10.36 15.63
N MET A 144 -3.91 9.46 16.56
CA MET A 144 -2.88 8.89 17.46
C MET A 144 -1.81 8.12 16.68
N LEU A 145 -2.19 7.36 15.65
CA LEU A 145 -1.24 6.65 14.80
C LEU A 145 -0.33 7.60 14.03
N GLN A 146 -0.90 8.64 13.40
CA GLN A 146 -0.10 9.64 12.69
C GLN A 146 0.95 10.30 13.60
N SER A 147 0.57 10.70 14.80
CA SER A 147 1.52 11.31 15.75
C SER A 147 2.62 10.33 16.18
N ILE A 148 2.32 9.03 16.32
CA ILE A 148 3.34 8.01 16.63
C ILE A 148 4.30 7.83 15.45
N GLU A 149 3.78 7.82 14.22
CA GLU A 149 4.59 7.70 13.00
C GLU A 149 5.54 8.90 12.83
N GLU A 150 5.06 10.13 13.06
CA GLU A 150 5.86 11.35 13.03
C GLU A 150 6.99 11.31 14.05
N VAL A 151 6.69 11.02 15.32
CA VAL A 151 7.69 10.92 16.40
C VAL A 151 8.69 9.80 16.10
N GLY A 152 8.20 8.66 15.58
CA GLY A 152 9.05 7.54 15.20
C GLY A 152 10.01 7.90 14.07
N TYR A 153 9.52 8.64 13.07
CA TYR A 153 10.31 9.12 11.95
C TYR A 153 11.39 10.12 12.38
N GLU A 154 11.03 11.12 13.20
CA GLU A 154 11.98 12.10 13.74
C GLU A 154 13.11 11.44 14.53
N LYS A 155 12.76 10.53 15.46
CA LYS A 155 13.75 9.76 16.23
C LYS A 155 14.62 8.89 15.35
N GLY A 156 14.05 8.30 14.30
CA GLY A 156 14.81 7.50 13.33
C GLY A 156 15.85 8.33 12.57
N ILE A 157 15.52 9.57 12.19
CA ILE A 157 16.47 10.50 11.57
C ILE A 157 17.56 10.89 12.56
N GLU A 158 17.21 11.27 13.78
CA GLU A 158 18.15 11.66 14.82
C GLU A 158 19.17 10.55 15.11
N GLN A 159 18.68 9.32 15.36
CA GLN A 159 19.53 8.16 15.57
C GLN A 159 20.41 7.83 14.35
N GLY A 160 19.86 7.97 13.14
CA GLY A 160 20.63 7.76 11.91
C GLY A 160 21.76 8.77 11.73
N LEU A 161 21.53 10.04 12.08
CA LEU A 161 22.54 11.09 12.05
C LEU A 161 23.65 10.82 13.09
N GLU A 162 23.27 10.50 14.32
CA GLU A 162 24.20 10.21 15.42
C GLU A 162 25.09 9.01 15.09
N GLN A 163 24.50 7.89 14.65
CA GLN A 163 25.25 6.71 14.20
C GLN A 163 26.14 7.02 13.00
N GLY A 164 25.68 7.86 12.07
CA GLY A 164 26.46 8.29 10.92
C GLY A 164 27.69 9.13 11.30
N LEU A 165 27.55 10.03 12.27
CA LEU A 165 28.64 10.84 12.82
C LEU A 165 29.65 9.95 13.54
N GLU A 166 29.20 9.10 14.45
CA GLU A 166 30.07 8.17 15.21
C GLU A 166 30.87 7.29 14.25
N GLN A 167 30.21 6.65 13.27
CA GLN A 167 30.91 5.84 12.26
C GLN A 167 31.88 6.65 11.39
N GLY A 168 31.58 7.92 11.15
CA GLY A 168 32.46 8.85 10.43
C GLY A 168 33.73 9.14 11.22
N GLU A 169 33.60 9.52 12.48
CA GLU A 169 34.73 9.76 13.41
C GLU A 169 35.60 8.51 13.55
N ASP A 170 34.96 7.35 13.71
CA ASP A 170 35.64 6.07 13.88
C ASP A 170 36.45 5.68 12.62
N LYS A 171 35.92 5.97 11.43
CA LYS A 171 36.64 5.79 10.15
C LYS A 171 37.82 6.75 10.03
N VAL A 172 37.65 8.01 10.42
CA VAL A 172 38.73 9.02 10.39
C VAL A 172 39.84 8.61 11.36
N LEU A 173 39.51 8.23 12.58
CA LEU A 173 40.46 7.78 13.59
C LEU A 173 41.26 6.56 13.10
N LYS A 174 40.58 5.55 12.54
CA LYS A 174 41.22 4.38 11.93
C LYS A 174 42.12 4.76 10.74
N GLY A 175 41.71 5.73 9.93
CA GLY A 175 42.50 6.26 8.81
C GLY A 175 43.78 6.96 9.29
N LEU A 176 43.67 7.83 10.28
CA LEU A 176 44.80 8.57 10.87
C LEU A 176 45.78 7.63 11.58
N LEU A 177 45.28 6.61 12.29
CA LEU A 177 46.10 5.54 12.88
C LEU A 177 46.88 4.76 11.81
N LYS A 178 46.22 4.37 10.70
CA LYS A 178 46.89 3.68 9.58
C LYS A 178 47.94 4.54 8.88
N ALA A 179 47.72 5.85 8.82
CA ALA A 179 48.65 6.80 8.23
C ALA A 179 49.83 7.17 9.15
N GLY A 180 49.85 6.66 10.39
CA GLY A 180 50.89 6.99 11.38
C GLY A 180 50.80 8.42 11.92
N LEU A 181 49.68 9.11 11.69
CA LEU A 181 49.43 10.50 12.13
C LEU A 181 48.92 10.58 13.57
N LEU A 182 48.56 9.43 14.17
CA LEU A 182 48.19 9.30 15.58
C LEU A 182 49.11 8.26 16.24
N THR A 183 49.91 8.68 17.20
CA THR A 183 50.67 7.78 18.09
C THR A 183 49.80 7.39 19.28
N LYS A 184 49.75 6.10 19.59
CA LYS A 184 49.12 5.59 20.82
C LYS A 184 49.95 6.03 22.03
N ASP A 185 49.72 7.23 22.55
CA ASP A 185 50.22 7.60 23.87
C ASP A 185 49.21 7.12 24.91
N PHE A 186 49.37 5.86 25.35
CA PHE A 186 48.76 5.38 26.59
C PHE A 186 49.72 5.73 27.73
N GLY A 187 49.31 6.68 28.57
CA GLY A 187 49.87 6.86 29.91
C GLY A 187 49.50 5.71 30.83
#